data_AF-A0A841U0T2-F1
#
_entry.id   AF-A0A841U0T2-F1
#
_cell.length_a   1.000
_cell.length_b   1.000
_cell.length_c   1.000
_cell.angle_alpha   90.00
_cell.angle_beta   90.00
_cell.angle_gamma   90.00
#
_symmetry.space_group_name_H-M   'P 1'
#
loop_
_entity.id
_entity.type
_entity.pdbx_description
1 polymer ?
#
loop_
_entity_poly.entity_id
_entity_poly.type
_entity_poly.pdbx_seq_one_letter_code
_entity_poly.pdbx_strand_id
1 'polypeptide(L)' 'MLWQVIWTSIKVLIIPVLCVVALIAGMAIGYVVLGKRELADVFDIQTWRHMYDLVFAES' A
#
# COMPACT_ATOMS: atom_id res chain seq x y z
N MET A 1 29.65 11.71 -16.44
CA MET A 1 28.51 12.55 -15.98
C MET A 1 27.23 11.73 -15.77
N LEU A 2 26.75 10.99 -16.78
CA LEU A 2 25.49 10.20 -16.69
C LEU A 2 25.50 9.10 -15.60
N TRP A 3 26.64 8.42 -15.40
CA TRP A 3 26.77 7.35 -14.40
C TRP A 3 26.47 7.81 -12.96
N GLN A 4 26.90 9.02 -12.58
CA GLN A 4 26.64 9.55 -11.24
C GLN A 4 25.18 9.99 -11.05
N VAL A 5 24.52 10.44 -12.11
CA VAL A 5 23.11 10.81 -12.07
C VAL A 5 22.25 9.58 -11.84
N ILE A 6 22.49 8.48 -12.57
CA ILE A 6 21.75 7.22 -12.41
C ILE A 6 21.89 6.68 -10.98
N TRP A 7 23.12 6.71 -10.44
CA TRP A 7 23.39 6.23 -9.08
C TRP A 7 22.70 7.08 -7.99
N THR A 8 22.64 8.39 -8.19
CA THR A 8 21.90 9.31 -7.30
C THR A 8 20.40 9.13 -7.41
N SER A 9 19.85 8.97 -8.62
CA SER A 9 18.42 8.77 -8.84
C SER A 9 17.91 7.51 -8.17
N ILE A 10 18.63 6.39 -8.23
CA ILE A 10 18.25 5.14 -7.55
C ILE A 10 18.19 5.33 -6.02
N LYS A 11 19.16 6.03 -5.44
CA LYS A 11 19.18 6.30 -3.99
C LYS A 11 18.04 7.22 -3.56
N VAL A 12 17.71 8.22 -4.37
CA VAL A 12 16.59 9.13 -4.09
C VAL A 12 15.25 8.42 -4.24
N LEU A 13 15.09 7.54 -5.23
CA LEU A 13 13.86 6.80 -5.49
C LEU A 13 13.57 5.73 -4.42
N ILE A 14 14.58 5.27 -3.69
CA ILE A 14 14.39 4.25 -2.65
C ILE A 14 13.54 4.77 -1.48
N ILE A 15 13.66 6.06 -1.16
CA ILE A 15 12.93 6.69 -0.04
C ILE A 15 11.41 6.70 -0.30
N PRO A 16 10.90 7.24 -1.42
CA PRO A 16 9.46 7.20 -1.70
C PRO A 16 8.95 5.77 -1.85
N VAL A 17 9.74 4.85 -2.42
CA VAL A 17 9.37 3.42 -2.48
C VAL A 17 9.22 2.85 -1.07
N LEU A 18 10.16 3.13 -0.17
CA LEU A 18 10.08 2.67 1.21
C LEU A 18 8.86 3.25 1.95
N CYS A 19 8.54 4.53 1.71
CA CYS A 19 7.34 5.16 2.26
C CYS A 19 6.06 4.46 1.77
N VAL A 20 5.96 4.17 0.48
CA VAL A 20 4.80 3.45 -0.09
C VAL A 20 4.68 2.06 0.54
N VAL A 21 5.78 1.33 0.66
CA VAL A 21 5.80 0.02 1.33
C VAL A 21 5.38 0.13 2.79
N ALA A 22 5.85 1.15 3.52
CA ALA A 22 5.47 1.39 4.90
C ALA A 22 3.97 1.70 5.05
N LEU A 23 3.38 2.45 4.12
CA LEU A 23 1.95 2.73 4.10
C LEU A 23 1.13 1.45 3.86
N ILE A 24 1.51 0.64 2.87
CA ILE A 24 0.83 -0.64 2.58
C ILE A 24 0.95 -1.59 3.78
N ALA A 25 2.16 -1.72 4.34
CA ALA A 25 2.40 -2.57 5.50
C ALA A 25 1.62 -2.08 6.73
N GLY A 26 1.60 -0.77 6.99
CA GLY A 26 0.82 -0.18 8.08
C GLY A 26 -0.68 -0.42 7.92
N MET A 27 -1.20 -0.29 6.70
CA MET A 27 -2.61 -0.59 6.38
C MET A 27 -2.93 -2.07 6.60
N ALA A 28 -2.08 -2.98 6.12
CA ALA A 28 -2.26 -4.42 6.27
C ALA A 28 -2.19 -4.86 7.74
N ILE A 29 -1.22 -4.33 8.49
CA ILE A 29 -1.10 -4.56 9.93
C ILE A 29 -2.34 -4.00 10.65
N GLY A 30 -2.80 -2.80 10.30
CA GLY A 30 -4.02 -2.23 10.85
C GLY A 30 -5.27 -3.10 10.58
N TYR A 31 -5.42 -3.59 9.35
CA TYR A 31 -6.54 -4.46 8.96
C TYR A 31 -6.58 -5.77 9.76
N VAL A 32 -5.42 -6.37 10.03
CA VAL A 32 -5.34 -7.65 10.76
C VAL A 32 -5.37 -7.46 12.27
N VAL A 33 -4.60 -6.50 12.80
CA VAL A 33 -4.49 -6.30 14.25
C VAL A 33 -5.71 -5.57 14.80
N LEU A 34 -6.15 -4.48 14.16
CA LEU A 34 -7.33 -3.71 14.60
C LEU A 34 -8.62 -4.32 14.08
N GLY A 35 -8.64 -4.75 12.81
CA GLY A 35 -9.83 -5.33 12.19
C GLY A 35 -10.07 -6.80 12.55
N LYS A 36 -9.08 -7.51 13.12
CA LYS A 36 -9.14 -8.95 13.43
C LYS A 36 -9.50 -9.82 12.22
N ARG A 37 -9.20 -9.35 11.01
CA ARG A 37 -9.45 -10.06 9.75
C ARG A 37 -8.18 -10.76 9.28
N GLU A 38 -8.31 -11.74 8.41
CA GLU A 38 -7.14 -12.45 7.88
C GLU A 38 -6.35 -11.57 6.90
N LEU A 39 -5.02 -11.69 6.93
CA LEU A 39 -4.11 -11.03 5.98
C LEU A 39 -4.43 -11.45 4.53
N ALA A 40 -4.92 -12.68 4.35
CA ALA A 40 -5.33 -13.20 3.04
C ALA A 40 -6.47 -12.41 2.41
N ASP A 41 -7.40 -11.87 3.21
CA ASP A 41 -8.52 -11.06 2.72
C ASP A 41 -8.05 -9.73 2.10
N VAL A 42 -6.85 -9.23 2.45
CA VAL A 42 -6.27 -8.02 1.84
C VAL A 42 -5.96 -8.27 0.35
N PHE A 43 -5.66 -9.50 -0.02
CA PHE A 43 -5.44 -9.91 -1.42
C PHE A 43 -6.74 -10.31 -2.12
N ASP A 44 -7.86 -10.40 -1.40
CA ASP A 44 -9.15 -10.75 -1.98
C ASP A 44 -9.81 -9.53 -2.63
N ILE A 45 -10.16 -9.67 -3.92
CA ILE A 45 -10.75 -8.58 -4.72
C ILE A 45 -12.14 -8.17 -4.21
N GLN A 46 -12.88 -9.07 -3.55
CA GLN A 46 -14.19 -8.76 -2.97
C GLN A 46 -14.08 -7.83 -1.77
N THR A 47 -13.00 -7.91 -0.98
CA THR A 47 -12.74 -6.96 0.11
C THR A 47 -12.68 -5.53 -0.41
N TRP A 48 -11.94 -5.30 -1.50
CA TRP A 48 -11.84 -3.99 -2.15
C TRP A 48 -13.17 -3.54 -2.75
N ARG A 49 -13.90 -4.47 -3.38
CA ARG A 49 -15.23 -4.18 -3.93
C ARG A 49 -16.23 -3.80 -2.83
N HIS A 50 -16.19 -4.47 -1.68
CA HIS A 50 -17.03 -4.15 -0.53
C HIS A 50 -16.69 -2.78 0.06
N MET A 51 -15.40 -2.45 0.22
CA MET A 51 -15.00 -1.11 0.65
C MET A 51 -15.42 -0.03 -0.35
N TYR A 52 -15.27 -0.30 -1.66
CA TYR A 52 -15.70 0.62 -2.71
C TYR A 52 -17.22 0.82 -2.66
N ASP A 53 -17.98 -0.26 -2.54
CA ASP A 53 -19.43 -0.20 -2.36
C ASP A 53 -19.78 0.63 -1.11
N LEU A 54 -19.14 0.43 0.04
CA LEU A 54 -19.33 1.27 1.23
C LEU A 54 -19.08 2.77 1.00
N VAL A 55 -18.08 3.14 0.20
CA VAL A 55 -17.73 4.55 -0.06
C VAL A 55 -18.66 5.18 -1.11
N PHE A 56 -19.18 4.38 -2.04
CA PHE A 56 -19.89 4.86 -3.24
C PHE A 56 -21.34 4.37 -3.37
N ALA A 57 -21.86 3.59 -2.41
CA ALA A 57 -23.24 3.08 -2.43
C ALA A 57 -24.30 4.17 -2.23
N GLU A 58 -23.90 5.38 -1.86
CA GLU A 58 -24.82 6.49 -1.58
C GLU A 58 -24.43 7.76 -2.35
N SER A 59 -24.44 7.65 -3.68
CA SER A 59 -24.45 8.80 -4.62
C SER A 59 -25.65 8.73 -5.56
#